data_AF-A0A9K3JQU4-F1
#
_entry.id   AF-A0A9K3JQU4-F1
#
_cell.length_a   1.000
_cell.length_b   1.000
_cell.length_c   1.000
_cell.angle_alpha   90.00
_cell.angle_beta   90.00
_cell.angle_gamma   90.00
#
_symmetry.space_group_name_H-M   'P 1'
#
loop_
_entity.id
_entity.type
_entity.pdbx_description
1 polymer ?
#
loop_
_entity_poly.entity_id
_entity_poly.type
_entity_poly.pdbx_seq_one_letter_code
_entity_poly.pdbx_strand_id
1 'polypeptide(L)'
;MIIHAMEFHDFSDCKSLLDMMKDGEFVFKYNHELETKFEEMLTWFIEARLGITTRPIPPYASDNMKVDLLRLYMVVKRDRGYRNVTDNNLWAVVAKDMGFEYHDGEFMRIIYAMYLDVLIYYYKFKTVQGRVIDKEVIK
;
A
#
# COMPACT_ATOMS: atom_id res chain seq x y z
N MET A 1 4.58 22.14 0.35
CA MET A 1 3.45 21.31 0.86
C MET A 1 4.05 20.07 1.52
N ILE A 2 3.57 19.66 2.70
CA ILE A 2 4.21 18.63 3.54
C ILE A 2 4.47 17.30 2.78
N ILE A 3 3.56 16.89 1.89
CA ILE A 3 3.72 15.65 1.08
C ILE A 3 4.98 15.69 0.22
N HIS A 4 5.28 16.82 -0.42
CA HIS A 4 6.42 16.93 -1.35
C HIS A 4 7.78 16.81 -0.64
N ALA A 5 7.85 17.30 0.60
CA ALA A 5 9.07 17.29 1.41
C ALA A 5 9.25 15.98 2.19
N MET A 6 8.33 15.03 2.07
CA MET A 6 8.42 13.75 2.76
C MET A 6 9.52 12.91 2.13
N GLU A 7 10.38 12.37 2.97
CA GLU A 7 11.41 11.40 2.61
C GLU A 7 11.21 10.16 3.47
N PHE A 8 11.71 9.01 3.00
CA PHE A 8 11.58 7.74 3.69
C PHE A 8 12.95 7.26 4.10
N HIS A 9 13.22 7.28 5.40
CA HIS A 9 14.48 6.84 6.01
C HIS A 9 14.24 5.76 7.04
N ASP A 10 13.05 5.73 7.65
CA ASP A 10 12.62 4.69 8.56
C ASP A 10 11.12 4.34 8.45
N PHE A 11 10.67 3.41 9.30
CA PHE A 11 9.30 2.94 9.26
C PHE A 11 8.28 3.98 9.77
N SER A 12 8.71 4.95 10.57
CA SER A 12 7.85 6.01 11.08
C SER A 12 7.43 6.97 9.96
N ASP A 13 8.29 7.19 8.96
CA ASP A 13 7.96 7.96 7.75
C ASP A 13 6.85 7.25 6.95
N CYS A 14 7.00 5.94 6.75
CA CYS A 14 5.99 5.10 6.10
C CYS A 14 4.65 5.16 6.84
N LYS A 15 4.70 5.03 8.17
CA LYS A 15 3.52 5.13 9.03
C LYS A 15 2.84 6.50 8.87
N SER A 16 3.61 7.57 8.79
CA SER A 16 3.08 8.93 8.64
C SER A 16 2.32 9.10 7.33
N LEU A 17 2.87 8.62 6.20
CA LEU A 17 2.15 8.63 4.92
C LEU A 17 0.86 7.80 4.99
N LEU A 18 0.94 6.57 5.52
CA LEU A 18 -0.22 5.68 5.69
C LEU A 18 -1.31 6.28 6.58
N ASP A 19 -0.93 7.00 7.63
CA ASP A 19 -1.85 7.71 8.52
C ASP A 19 -2.52 8.90 7.83
N MET A 20 -1.78 9.68 7.02
CA MET A 20 -2.34 10.78 6.23
C MET A 20 -3.37 10.28 5.20
N MET A 21 -3.13 9.11 4.60
CA MET A 21 -4.07 8.47 3.66
C MET A 21 -5.31 7.85 4.33
N LYS A 22 -5.53 8.04 5.63
CA LYS A 22 -6.82 7.71 6.27
C LYS A 22 -7.91 8.73 5.94
N ASP A 23 -7.52 9.95 5.63
CA ASP A 23 -8.44 11.00 5.19
C ASP A 23 -8.71 10.85 3.69
N GLY A 24 -9.96 10.53 3.33
CA GLY A 24 -10.37 10.34 1.94
C GLY A 24 -10.37 11.61 1.10
N GLU A 25 -10.69 12.77 1.70
CA GLU A 25 -10.65 14.06 1.00
C GLU A 25 -9.22 14.44 0.67
N PHE A 26 -8.30 14.17 1.61
CA PHE A 26 -6.88 14.36 1.41
C PHE A 26 -6.33 13.51 0.25
N VAL A 27 -6.69 12.21 0.21
CA VAL A 27 -6.26 11.31 -0.87
C VAL A 27 -6.78 11.80 -2.22
N PHE A 28 -8.05 12.19 -2.29
CA PHE A 28 -8.64 12.69 -3.54
C PHE A 28 -7.95 13.97 -4.01
N LYS A 29 -7.66 14.91 -3.10
CA LYS A 29 -7.07 16.21 -3.44
C LYS A 29 -5.62 16.12 -3.93
N TYR A 30 -4.85 15.16 -3.43
CA TYR A 30 -3.41 15.06 -3.67
C TYR A 30 -3.01 13.74 -4.34
N ASN A 31 -3.92 13.15 -5.12
CA ASN A 31 -3.75 11.81 -5.67
C ASN A 31 -2.43 11.64 -6.43
N HIS A 32 -2.05 12.60 -7.29
CA HIS A 32 -0.85 12.49 -8.10
C HIS A 32 0.45 12.55 -7.28
N GLU A 33 0.52 13.46 -6.31
CA GLU A 33 1.64 13.56 -5.39
C GLU A 33 1.74 12.33 -4.49
N LEU A 34 0.59 11.81 -4.06
CA LEU A 34 0.52 10.60 -3.26
C LEU A 34 0.95 9.36 -4.05
N GLU A 35 0.60 9.22 -5.33
CA GLU A 35 1.08 8.11 -6.16
C GLU A 35 2.61 8.08 -6.17
N THR A 36 3.23 9.23 -6.44
CA THR A 36 4.70 9.36 -6.45
C THR A 36 5.30 9.02 -5.09
N LYS A 37 4.77 9.60 -4.00
CA LYS A 37 5.27 9.33 -2.65
C LYS A 37 5.01 7.92 -2.16
N PHE A 38 3.94 7.29 -2.63
CA PHE A 38 3.64 5.90 -2.32
C PHE A 38 4.62 4.96 -3.01
N GLU A 39 4.99 5.23 -4.27
CA GLU A 39 6.05 4.50 -4.96
C GLU A 39 7.41 4.71 -4.29
N GLU A 40 7.79 5.95 -3.93
CA GLU A 40 9.03 6.23 -3.16
C GLU A 40 9.08 5.47 -1.83
N MET A 41 7.98 5.47 -1.08
CA MET A 41 7.85 4.73 0.19
C MET A 41 8.07 3.23 -0.03
N LEU A 42 7.46 2.66 -1.08
CA LEU A 42 7.60 1.25 -1.40
C LEU A 42 9.01 0.91 -1.87
N THR A 43 9.64 1.77 -2.66
CA THR A 43 11.05 1.61 -3.06
C THR A 43 11.95 1.55 -1.84
N TRP A 44 11.84 2.51 -0.92
CA TRP A 44 12.61 2.47 0.31
C TRP A 44 12.31 1.21 1.14
N PHE A 45 11.03 0.87 1.32
CA PHE A 45 10.64 -0.27 2.16
C PHE A 45 11.12 -1.60 1.57
N ILE A 46 11.01 -1.79 0.26
CA ILE A 46 11.35 -3.06 -0.40
C ILE A 46 12.86 -3.17 -0.59
N GLU A 47 13.51 -2.12 -1.08
CA GLU A 47 14.94 -2.15 -1.39
C GLU A 47 15.79 -1.93 -0.14
N ALA A 48 15.64 -0.78 0.52
CA ALA A 48 16.51 -0.40 1.64
C ALA A 48 16.19 -1.17 2.92
N ARG A 49 14.90 -1.44 3.19
CA ARG A 49 14.48 -2.12 4.43
C ARG A 49 14.40 -3.64 4.33
N LEU A 50 13.91 -4.19 3.21
CA LEU A 50 13.83 -5.66 3.00
C LEU A 50 15.00 -6.23 2.19
N GLY A 51 15.80 -5.42 1.50
CA GLY A 51 16.93 -5.88 0.69
C GLY A 51 16.54 -6.52 -0.63
N ILE A 52 15.32 -6.29 -1.13
CA ILE A 52 14.80 -6.91 -2.35
C ILE A 52 14.95 -5.92 -3.52
N THR A 53 15.85 -6.20 -4.46
CA THR A 53 16.13 -5.33 -5.62
C THR A 53 15.59 -5.87 -6.94
N THR A 54 14.94 -7.03 -6.92
CA THR A 54 14.42 -7.71 -8.13
C THR A 54 12.97 -7.35 -8.46
N ARG A 55 12.35 -6.45 -7.69
CA ARG A 55 10.95 -6.05 -7.85
C ARG A 55 10.88 -4.64 -8.44
N PRO A 56 10.57 -4.48 -9.74
CA PRO A 56 10.46 -3.16 -10.34
C PRO A 56 9.29 -2.39 -9.71
N ILE A 57 9.47 -1.08 -9.52
CA ILE A 57 8.42 -0.17 -9.06
C ILE A 57 8.31 0.97 -10.08
N PRO A 58 7.14 1.19 -10.68
CA PRO A 58 5.92 0.38 -10.57
C PRO A 58 6.04 -0.97 -11.30
N PRO A 59 5.23 -1.98 -10.93
CA PRO A 59 5.08 -3.20 -11.71
C PRO A 59 4.23 -2.97 -12.96
N TYR A 60 4.49 -3.76 -13.98
CA TYR A 60 3.77 -3.75 -15.26
C TYR A 60 3.19 -5.14 -15.55
N ALA A 61 2.03 -5.17 -16.17
CA ALA A 61 1.45 -6.39 -16.73
C ALA A 61 2.11 -6.76 -18.07
N SER A 62 1.76 -7.94 -18.60
CA SER A 62 2.34 -8.49 -19.83
C SER A 62 2.07 -7.64 -21.08
N ASP A 63 1.01 -6.83 -21.06
CA ASP A 63 0.64 -5.89 -22.12
C ASP A 63 1.29 -4.50 -21.93
N ASN A 64 2.27 -4.40 -21.02
CA ASN A 64 2.94 -3.15 -20.65
C ASN A 64 2.01 -2.13 -19.96
N MET A 65 0.88 -2.56 -19.42
CA MET A 65 0.03 -1.71 -18.59
C MET A 65 0.64 -1.54 -17.20
N LYS A 66 0.86 -0.29 -16.78
CA LYS A 66 1.32 0.08 -15.43
C LYS A 66 0.26 -0.31 -14.39
N VAL A 67 0.68 -0.96 -13.31
CA VAL A 67 -0.18 -1.18 -12.14
C VAL A 67 0.03 -0.03 -11.15
N ASP A 68 -1.02 0.75 -10.91
CA ASP A 68 -1.03 1.79 -9.90
C ASP A 68 -1.16 1.16 -8.50
N LEU A 69 -0.05 1.17 -7.75
CA LEU A 69 0.02 0.57 -6.42
C LEU A 69 -0.78 1.34 -5.37
N LEU A 70 -0.91 2.66 -5.49
CA LEU A 70 -1.73 3.46 -4.58
C LEU A 70 -3.21 3.13 -4.79
N ARG A 71 -3.67 3.12 -6.03
CA ARG A 71 -5.05 2.78 -6.36
C ARG A 71 -5.38 1.34 -5.93
N LEU A 72 -4.47 0.39 -6.19
CA LEU A 72 -4.64 -1.00 -5.74
C LEU A 72 -4.78 -1.09 -4.22
N TYR A 73 -3.94 -0.35 -3.47
CA TYR A 73 -4.07 -0.24 -2.02
C TYR A 73 -5.43 0.31 -1.60
N MET A 74 -5.89 1.40 -2.24
CA MET A 74 -7.15 2.07 -1.90
C MET A 74 -8.38 1.21 -2.20
N VAL A 75 -8.43 0.52 -3.34
CA VAL A 75 -9.50 -0.41 -3.72
C VAL A 75 -9.60 -1.55 -2.70
N VAL A 76 -8.48 -2.21 -2.40
CA VAL A 76 -8.46 -3.31 -1.42
C VAL A 76 -8.78 -2.82 -0.01
N LYS A 77 -8.35 -1.61 0.37
CA LYS A 77 -8.68 -0.99 1.67
C LYS A 77 -10.18 -0.71 1.79
N ARG A 78 -10.81 -0.17 0.75
CA ARG A 78 -12.27 0.03 0.67
C ARG A 78 -13.01 -1.29 0.92
N ASP A 79 -12.48 -2.38 0.39
CA ASP A 79 -13.03 -3.73 0.52
C ASP A 79 -12.51 -4.48 1.76
N ARG A 80 -12.18 -3.73 2.82
CA ARG A 80 -11.77 -4.20 4.16
C ARG A 80 -10.44 -4.97 4.23
N GLY A 81 -9.59 -4.81 3.21
CA GLY A 81 -8.22 -5.29 3.18
C GLY A 81 -8.03 -6.68 2.58
N TYR A 82 -6.76 -7.06 2.38
CA TYR A 82 -6.33 -8.27 1.67
C TYR A 82 -7.07 -9.55 2.06
N ARG A 83 -7.21 -9.82 3.37
CA ARG A 83 -7.87 -11.01 3.87
C ARG A 83 -9.35 -11.05 3.46
N ASN A 84 -10.07 -9.94 3.59
CA ASN A 84 -11.47 -9.89 3.22
C ASN A 84 -11.66 -10.06 1.70
N VAL A 85 -10.83 -9.42 0.89
CA VAL A 85 -10.86 -9.59 -0.58
C VAL A 85 -10.57 -11.04 -0.98
N THR A 86 -9.62 -11.69 -0.31
CA THR A 86 -9.23 -13.09 -0.58
C THR A 86 -10.31 -14.07 -0.14
N ASP A 87 -10.78 -13.97 1.11
CA ASP A 87 -11.76 -14.89 1.69
C ASP A 87 -13.12 -14.84 0.95
N ASN A 88 -13.45 -13.69 0.32
CA ASN A 88 -14.67 -13.50 -0.46
C ASN A 88 -14.46 -13.63 -1.98
N ASN A 89 -13.28 -14.05 -2.46
CA ASN A 89 -12.96 -14.20 -3.89
C ASN A 89 -13.20 -12.94 -4.74
N LEU A 90 -12.88 -11.75 -4.21
CA LEU A 90 -13.17 -10.46 -4.85
C LEU A 90 -12.05 -9.96 -5.78
N TRP A 91 -10.96 -10.70 -5.94
CA TRP A 91 -9.81 -10.26 -6.75
C TRP A 91 -10.15 -10.01 -8.23
N ALA A 92 -11.09 -10.76 -8.81
CA ALA A 92 -11.56 -10.50 -10.16
C ALA A 92 -12.26 -9.13 -10.27
N VAL A 93 -13.02 -8.73 -9.25
CA VAL A 93 -13.66 -7.41 -9.17
C VAL A 93 -12.60 -6.32 -8.96
N VAL A 94 -11.60 -6.56 -8.11
CA VAL A 94 -10.46 -5.64 -7.93
C VAL A 94 -9.73 -5.40 -9.26
N ALA A 95 -9.47 -6.45 -10.04
CA ALA A 95 -8.88 -6.31 -11.38
C ALA A 95 -9.74 -5.41 -12.28
N LYS A 96 -11.06 -5.63 -12.31
CA LYS A 96 -11.94 -4.79 -13.13
C LYS A 96 -11.97 -3.33 -12.67
N ASP A 97 -11.98 -3.09 -11.35
CA ASP A 97 -11.90 -1.75 -10.76
C ASP A 97 -10.56 -1.06 -11.03
N MET A 98 -9.50 -1.82 -11.27
CA MET A 98 -8.18 -1.32 -11.65
C MET A 98 -8.04 -1.06 -13.16
N GLY A 99 -9.05 -1.41 -13.96
CA GLY A 99 -9.03 -1.29 -15.42
C GLY A 99 -8.48 -2.52 -16.16
N PHE A 100 -8.24 -3.62 -15.46
CA PHE A 100 -7.83 -4.92 -16.01
C PHE A 100 -9.05 -5.80 -16.30
N GLU A 101 -8.83 -7.01 -16.82
CA GLU A 101 -9.91 -7.96 -17.03
C GLU A 101 -10.14 -8.86 -15.82
N TYR A 102 -11.34 -9.45 -15.72
CA TYR A 102 -11.70 -10.31 -14.58
C TYR A 102 -10.73 -11.48 -14.37
N HIS A 103 -10.14 -11.99 -15.47
CA HIS A 103 -9.18 -13.09 -15.41
C HIS A 103 -7.82 -12.67 -14.81
N ASP A 104 -7.55 -11.37 -14.70
CA ASP A 104 -6.33 -10.82 -14.09
C ASP A 104 -6.42 -10.72 -12.56
N GLY A 105 -7.49 -11.23 -11.95
CA GLY A 105 -7.66 -11.18 -10.49
C GLY A 105 -6.50 -11.79 -9.72
N GLU A 106 -6.01 -12.96 -10.16
CA GLU A 106 -4.87 -13.60 -9.51
C GLU A 106 -3.57 -12.78 -9.67
N PHE A 107 -3.39 -12.13 -10.82
CA PHE A 107 -2.27 -11.20 -11.02
C PHE A 107 -2.35 -10.02 -10.03
N MET A 108 -3.52 -9.41 -9.85
CA MET A 108 -3.71 -8.35 -8.84
C MET A 108 -3.41 -8.83 -7.41
N ARG A 109 -3.82 -10.05 -7.06
CA ARG A 109 -3.54 -10.65 -5.75
C ARG A 109 -2.03 -10.79 -5.52
N ILE A 110 -1.31 -11.29 -6.53
CA ILE A 110 0.15 -11.46 -6.47
C ILE A 110 0.84 -10.10 -6.34
N ILE A 111 0.45 -9.10 -7.14
CA ILE A 111 1.02 -7.75 -7.03
C ILE A 111 0.76 -7.17 -5.63
N TYR A 112 -0.47 -7.28 -5.11
CA TYR A 112 -0.75 -6.82 -3.75
C TYR A 112 0.13 -7.52 -2.71
N ALA A 113 0.25 -8.85 -2.78
CA ALA A 113 1.07 -9.63 -1.84
C ALA A 113 2.56 -9.26 -1.92
N MET A 114 3.09 -9.05 -3.13
CA MET A 114 4.50 -8.74 -3.36
C MET A 114 4.89 -7.33 -2.91
N TYR A 115 4.02 -6.34 -3.10
CA TYR A 115 4.38 -4.95 -2.85
C TYR A 115 3.77 -4.40 -1.56
N LEU A 116 2.55 -4.80 -1.19
CA LEU A 116 1.75 -4.12 -0.19
C LEU A 116 1.55 -4.92 1.10
N ASP A 117 1.32 -6.24 1.00
CA ASP A 117 0.87 -7.02 2.16
C ASP A 117 1.89 -7.01 3.31
N VAL A 118 3.18 -7.12 2.99
CA VAL A 118 4.26 -7.05 4.00
C VAL A 118 4.30 -5.67 4.65
N LEU A 119 4.26 -4.57 3.88
CA LEU A 119 4.24 -3.21 4.42
C LEU A 119 3.04 -3.00 5.37
N ILE A 120 1.85 -3.41 4.93
CA ILE A 120 0.61 -3.26 5.69
C ILE A 120 0.62 -4.12 6.95
N TYR A 121 1.21 -5.32 6.91
CA TYR A 121 1.43 -6.15 8.09
C TYR A 121 2.32 -5.45 9.11
N TYR A 122 3.48 -4.91 8.69
CA TYR A 122 4.37 -4.15 9.58
C TYR A 122 3.63 -2.96 10.21
N TYR A 123 2.83 -2.25 9.41
CA TYR A 123 2.07 -1.09 9.87
C TYR A 123 1.04 -1.45 10.94
N LYS A 124 0.27 -2.52 10.72
CA LYS A 124 -0.70 -3.03 11.70
C LYS A 124 0.00 -3.50 12.97
N PHE A 125 1.08 -4.28 12.84
CA PHE A 125 1.83 -4.80 13.98
C PHE A 125 2.41 -3.67 14.85
N LYS A 126 3.09 -2.69 14.24
CA LYS A 126 3.67 -1.55 14.96
C LYS A 126 2.62 -0.63 15.59
N THR A 127 1.47 -0.46 14.93
CA THR A 127 0.35 0.31 15.50
C THR A 127 -0.23 -0.38 16.74
N VAL A 128 -0.33 -1.71 16.74
CA VAL A 128 -0.77 -2.47 17.92
C VAL A 128 0.26 -2.40 19.05
N GLN A 129 1.56 -2.58 18.75
CA GLN A 129 2.62 -2.47 19.75
C GLN A 129 2.65 -1.10 20.44
N GLY A 130 2.56 0.00 19.67
CA GLY A 130 2.54 1.35 20.24
C GLY A 130 1.39 1.55 21.22
N ARG A 131 0.19 1.08 20.88
CA ARG A 131 -1.00 1.17 21.77
C ARG A 131 -0.85 0.38 23.06
N VAL A 132 -0.09 -0.72 23.06
CA VAL A 132 0.16 -1.51 24.28
C VAL A 132 1.12 -0.75 25.19
N ILE A 133 2.21 -0.20 24.64
CA ILE A 133 3.19 0.60 25.38
C ILE A 133 2.52 1.85 25.99
N ASP A 134 1.74 2.59 25.22
CA ASP A 134 1.03 3.78 25.72
C ASP A 134 0.09 3.44 26.90
N LYS A 135 -0.55 2.27 26.87
CA LYS A 135 -1.43 1.81 27.97
C LYS A 135 -0.68 1.37 29.22
N GLU A 136 0.55 0.90 29.08
CA GLU A 136 1.39 0.51 30.22
C GLU A 136 2.02 1.74 30.90
N VAL A 137 2.34 2.80 30.15
CA VAL A 137 2.92 4.04 30.69
C VAL A 137 1.88 4.90 31.43
N ILE A 138 0.58 4.72 31.14
CA ILE A 138 -0.53 5.44 31.80
C ILE A 138 -1.03 4.73 33.08
N LYS A 139 -0.48 3.56 33.43
CA LYS A 139 -0.76 2.84 34.68
C LYS A 139 0.26 3.15 35.76
#